data_AF-A0A661I182-F1
#
_entry.id   AF-A0A661I182-F1
#
_cell.length_a   1.000
_cell.length_b   1.000
_cell.length_c   1.000
_cell.angle_alpha   90.00
_cell.angle_beta   90.00
_cell.angle_gamma   90.00
#
_symmetry.space_group_name_H-M   'P 1'
#
loop_
_entity.id
_entity.type
_entity.pdbx_description
1 polymer ?
#
loop_
_entity_poly.entity_id
_entity_poly.type
_entity_poly.pdbx_seq_one_letter_code
_entity_poly.pdbx_strand_id
1 'polypeptide(L)'
;MMRKWILAVMVAVLSMGPLYARGGGACIPINEIRTVKKAILTLNLSKDQKSQLTALEETLKEQITDIRSGMKKEEGGKLSALFDDAGFKRKEFMDIASVQNNKTSKVIAVYFEKLYAMLSRKQQQELIEKFERIEKKRQRKR
;
A
#
# COMPACT_ATOMS: atom_id res chain seq x y z
N MET A 1 21.06 21.30 12.24
CA MET A 1 21.38 20.60 10.98
C MET A 1 20.91 19.13 10.96
N MET A 2 19.73 18.78 11.50
CA MET A 2 19.30 17.36 11.64
C MET A 2 18.17 16.92 10.69
N ARG A 3 17.69 17.78 9.77
CA ARG A 3 16.53 17.50 8.92
C ARG A 3 16.82 16.67 7.65
N LYS A 4 18.08 16.40 7.31
CA LYS A 4 18.44 15.65 6.09
C LYS A 4 18.45 14.12 6.27
N TRP A 5 18.48 13.63 7.51
CA TRP A 5 18.56 12.19 7.79
C TRP A 5 17.21 11.48 7.84
N ILE A 6 16.12 12.20 8.13
CA ILE A 6 14.78 11.61 8.30
C ILE A 6 14.22 11.10 6.96
N LEU A 7 14.52 11.78 5.85
CA LEU A 7 14.13 11.32 4.51
C LEU A 7 14.90 10.04 4.10
N ALA A 8 16.17 9.93 4.50
CA ALA A 8 17.00 8.76 4.21
C ALA A 8 16.54 7.51 4.99
N VAL A 9 16.05 7.69 6.23
CA VAL A 9 15.52 6.58 7.04
C VAL A 9 14.17 6.08 6.51
N MET A 10 13.30 6.97 6.01
CA MET A 10 12.04 6.56 5.38
C MET A 10 12.25 5.78 4.06
N VAL A 11 13.24 6.17 3.25
CA VAL A 11 13.67 5.42 2.05
C VAL A 11 14.36 4.11 2.43
N ALA A 12 15.09 4.06 3.55
CA ALA A 12 15.72 2.85 4.07
C ALA A 12 14.70 1.82 4.58
N VAL A 13 13.62 2.24 5.23
CA VAL A 13 12.56 1.33 5.70
C VAL A 13 11.71 0.79 4.54
N LEU A 14 11.60 1.54 3.43
CA LEU A 14 11.00 1.05 2.18
C LEU A 14 11.92 0.15 1.34
N SER A 15 13.23 0.14 1.62
CA SER A 15 14.23 -0.65 0.87
C SER A 15 14.84 -1.82 1.64
N MET A 16 14.68 -1.89 2.96
CA MET A 16 15.13 -3.01 3.80
C MET A 16 14.09 -4.14 3.93
N GLY A 17 13.48 -4.49 2.80
CA GLY A 17 12.91 -5.80 2.60
C GLY A 17 13.54 -6.49 1.38
N PRO A 18 14.74 -7.08 1.48
CA PRO A 18 15.12 -8.18 0.60
C PRO A 18 15.02 -9.46 1.43
N LEU A 19 14.30 -10.48 1.01
CA LEU A 19 14.76 -11.47 0.04
C LEU A 19 13.53 -12.21 -0.49
N TYR A 20 13.53 -12.53 -1.79
CA TYR A 20 12.41 -13.02 -2.62
C TYR A 20 11.49 -11.98 -3.26
N ALA A 21 12.06 -11.04 -4.02
CA ALA A 21 11.45 -10.63 -5.29
C ALA A 21 12.53 -10.07 -6.23
N ARG A 22 13.27 -10.95 -6.92
CA ARG A 22 13.95 -10.56 -8.16
C ARG A 22 12.84 -10.29 -9.18
N GLY A 23 12.55 -9.01 -9.41
CA GLY A 23 11.57 -8.55 -10.40
C GLY A 23 10.12 -8.70 -9.95
N GLY A 24 9.61 -7.73 -9.19
CA GLY A 24 8.19 -7.68 -8.85
C GLY A 24 7.94 -6.50 -7.91
N GLY A 25 7.16 -5.52 -8.36
CA GLY A 25 6.82 -4.35 -7.57
C GLY A 25 6.33 -4.76 -6.20
N ALA A 26 6.97 -4.24 -5.14
CA ALA A 26 6.59 -4.51 -3.77
C ALA A 26 5.13 -4.09 -3.58
N CYS A 27 4.23 -5.07 -3.48
CA CYS A 27 2.88 -4.84 -3.01
C CYS A 27 2.99 -4.54 -1.51
N ILE A 28 2.51 -3.37 -1.08
CA ILE A 28 2.41 -3.08 0.36
C ILE A 28 1.53 -4.19 0.96
N PRO A 29 2.02 -5.01 1.90
CA PRO A 29 1.24 -6.10 2.46
C PRO A 29 -0.08 -5.53 3.02
N ILE A 30 -1.21 -6.18 2.73
CA ILE A 30 -2.55 -5.73 3.19
C ILE A 30 -2.58 -5.49 4.71
N ASN A 31 -1.78 -6.24 5.47
CA ASN A 31 -1.62 -6.07 6.92
C ASN A 31 -1.02 -4.71 7.31
N GLU A 32 -0.16 -4.12 6.48
CA GLU A 32 0.39 -2.78 6.70
C GLU A 32 -0.66 -1.69 6.44
N ILE A 33 -1.51 -1.86 5.41
CA ILE A 33 -2.61 -0.94 5.13
C ILE A 33 -3.58 -0.86 6.32
N ARG A 34 -3.93 -2.02 6.89
CA ARG A 34 -4.77 -2.10 8.09
C ARG A 34 -4.11 -1.43 9.29
N THR A 35 -2.79 -1.57 9.45
CA THR A 35 -2.02 -0.95 10.53
C THR A 35 -2.04 0.57 10.40
N VAL A 36 -1.83 1.10 9.20
CA VAL A 36 -1.90 2.53 8.92
C VAL A 36 -3.29 3.07 9.22
N LYS A 37 -4.35 2.43 8.70
CA LYS A 37 -5.74 2.82 8.99
C LYS A 37 -6.04 2.87 10.48
N LYS A 38 -5.66 1.83 11.23
CA LYS A 38 -5.85 1.80 12.69
C LYS A 38 -5.09 2.94 13.37
N ALA A 39 -3.85 3.20 12.98
CA ALA A 39 -3.06 4.29 13.56
C ALA A 39 -3.74 5.65 13.34
N ILE A 40 -4.27 5.91 12.13
CA ILE A 40 -4.96 7.16 11.78
C ILE A 40 -6.27 7.33 12.57
N LEU A 41 -7.08 6.27 12.68
CA LEU A 41 -8.33 6.32 13.44
C LEU A 41 -8.12 6.57 14.94
N THR A 42 -6.90 6.34 15.45
CA THR A 42 -6.54 6.68 16.83
C THR A 42 -6.02 8.11 17.00
N LEU A 43 -5.94 8.89 15.93
CA LEU A 43 -5.71 10.33 16.01
C LEU A 43 -7.01 11.05 16.35
N ASN A 44 -6.89 12.22 16.98
CA ASN A 44 -8.05 13.06 17.26
C ASN A 44 -8.49 13.79 15.98
N LEU A 45 -9.22 13.10 15.09
CA LEU A 45 -9.70 13.63 13.82
C LEU A 45 -10.97 14.50 14.01
N SER A 46 -11.02 15.64 13.34
CA SER A 46 -12.23 16.48 13.27
C SER A 46 -13.36 15.76 12.51
N LYS A 47 -14.59 16.27 12.64
CA LYS A 47 -15.75 15.74 11.89
C LYS A 47 -15.51 15.82 10.39
N ASP A 48 -14.94 16.92 9.91
CA ASP A 48 -14.63 17.14 8.50
C ASP A 48 -13.53 16.19 8.00
N GLN A 49 -12.48 15.99 8.80
CA GLN A 49 -11.43 15.02 8.49
C GLN A 49 -11.99 13.59 8.42
N LYS A 50 -12.92 13.21 9.32
CA LYS A 50 -13.58 11.90 9.26
C LYS A 50 -14.42 11.73 7.99
N SER A 51 -15.12 12.78 7.57
CA SER A 51 -15.90 12.78 6.32
C SER A 51 -14.99 12.62 5.10
N GLN A 52 -13.92 13.42 5.01
CA GLN A 52 -12.92 13.32 3.94
C GLN A 52 -12.25 11.95 3.91
N LEU A 53 -11.96 11.35 5.07
CA LEU A 53 -11.36 10.02 5.16
C LEU A 53 -12.30 8.97 4.56
N THR A 54 -13.59 9.06 4.87
CA THR A 54 -14.62 8.17 4.32
C THR A 54 -14.70 8.30 2.79
N ALA A 55 -14.68 9.53 2.26
CA ALA A 55 -14.68 9.76 0.81
C ALA A 55 -13.42 9.21 0.11
N LEU A 56 -12.24 9.38 0.74
CA LEU A 56 -10.99 8.80 0.24
C LEU A 56 -11.03 7.26 0.26
N GLU A 57 -11.65 6.65 1.28
CA GLU A 57 -11.80 5.20 1.38
C GLU A 57 -12.74 4.62 0.32
N GLU A 58 -13.88 5.26 0.05
CA GLU A 58 -14.76 4.82 -1.04
C GLU A 58 -14.08 5.00 -2.41
N THR A 59 -13.37 6.11 -2.64
CA THR A 59 -12.59 6.30 -3.88
C THR A 59 -11.53 5.21 -4.05
N LEU A 60 -10.80 4.86 -2.99
CA LEU A 60 -9.80 3.80 -3.01
C LEU A 60 -10.45 2.45 -3.37
N LYS A 61 -11.60 2.15 -2.78
CA LYS A 61 -12.35 0.91 -3.02
C LYS A 61 -12.87 0.81 -4.46
N GLU A 62 -13.40 1.91 -5.00
CA GLU A 62 -13.81 2.01 -6.41
C GLU A 62 -12.61 1.77 -7.33
N GLN A 63 -11.50 2.47 -7.12
CA GLN A 63 -10.29 2.31 -7.95
C GLN A 63 -9.69 0.89 -7.88
N ILE A 64 -9.68 0.25 -6.71
CA ILE A 64 -9.25 -1.15 -6.58
C ILE A 64 -10.23 -2.08 -7.31
N THR A 65 -11.52 -1.80 -7.25
CA THR A 65 -12.55 -2.58 -7.95
C THR A 65 -12.40 -2.45 -9.46
N ASP A 66 -12.09 -1.25 -9.95
CA ASP A 66 -11.85 -0.97 -11.37
C ASP A 66 -10.58 -1.64 -11.88
N ILE A 67 -9.49 -1.63 -11.11
CA ILE A 67 -8.27 -2.38 -11.44
C ILE A 67 -8.61 -3.87 -11.57
N ARG A 68 -9.40 -4.42 -10.64
CA ARG A 68 -9.80 -5.83 -10.65
C ARG A 68 -10.76 -6.16 -11.80
N SER A 69 -11.64 -5.24 -12.19
CA SER A 69 -12.63 -5.44 -13.24
C SER A 69 -12.06 -5.23 -14.64
N GLY A 70 -11.18 -4.25 -14.84
CA GLY A 70 -10.47 -4.00 -16.10
C GLY A 70 -9.58 -5.19 -16.51
N MET A 71 -8.98 -5.87 -15.53
CA MET A 71 -8.23 -7.11 -15.75
C MET A 71 -9.07 -8.29 -16.27
N LYS A 72 -10.38 -8.29 -16.00
CA LYS A 72 -11.29 -9.31 -16.56
C LYS A 72 -11.67 -9.01 -18.02
N LYS A 73 -11.45 -7.77 -18.49
CA LYS A 73 -11.91 -7.27 -19.79
C LYS A 73 -10.79 -7.15 -20.84
N GLU A 74 -9.54 -6.92 -20.45
CA GLU A 74 -8.41 -7.01 -21.39
C GLU A 74 -8.18 -8.48 -21.79
N GLU A 75 -8.14 -8.74 -23.10
CA GLU A 75 -8.53 -9.96 -23.83
C GLU A 75 -7.70 -11.26 -23.58
N GLY A 76 -6.99 -11.39 -22.46
CA GLY A 76 -6.26 -12.63 -22.08
C GLY A 76 -6.61 -13.18 -20.68
N GLY A 77 -7.47 -12.49 -19.92
CA GLY A 77 -7.60 -12.65 -18.46
C GLY A 77 -8.44 -13.81 -17.92
N LYS A 78 -8.65 -14.91 -18.66
CA LYS A 78 -9.23 -16.11 -18.03
C LYS A 78 -8.11 -16.78 -17.23
N LEU A 79 -8.33 -17.03 -15.93
CA LEU A 79 -7.40 -17.84 -15.12
C LEU A 79 -7.12 -19.19 -15.78
N SER A 80 -8.10 -19.75 -16.51
CA SER A 80 -7.93 -20.98 -17.28
C SER A 80 -6.90 -20.87 -18.41
N ALA A 81 -6.61 -19.69 -18.96
CA ALA A 81 -5.60 -19.50 -20.00
C ALA A 81 -4.16 -19.61 -19.47
N LEU A 82 -3.99 -19.54 -18.14
CA LEU A 82 -2.71 -19.76 -17.46
C LEU A 82 -2.37 -21.25 -17.30
N PHE A 83 -3.29 -22.13 -17.66
CA PHE A 83 -3.14 -23.58 -17.60
C PHE A 83 -3.44 -24.17 -18.97
N ASP A 84 -2.52 -24.95 -19.51
CA ASP A 84 -2.73 -25.75 -20.71
C ASP A 84 -2.23 -27.18 -20.50
N ASP A 85 -2.30 -28.00 -21.55
CA ASP A 85 -1.82 -29.40 -21.50
C ASP A 85 -0.31 -29.50 -21.22
N ALA A 86 0.46 -28.42 -21.44
CA ALA A 86 1.88 -28.32 -21.11
C ALA A 86 2.12 -27.83 -19.66
N GLY A 87 1.09 -27.33 -18.98
CA GLY A 87 1.09 -27.01 -17.56
C GLY A 87 0.84 -25.53 -17.25
N PHE A 88 1.41 -25.06 -16.15
CA PHE A 88 1.19 -23.70 -15.65
C PHE A 88 2.13 -22.69 -16.30
N LYS A 89 1.56 -21.68 -16.96
CA LYS A 89 2.28 -20.59 -17.62
C LYS A 89 2.78 -19.54 -16.61
N ARG A 90 3.81 -19.91 -15.85
CA ARG A 90 4.39 -19.09 -14.79
C ARG A 90 4.75 -17.67 -15.25
N LYS A 91 5.34 -17.51 -16.43
CA LYS A 91 5.78 -16.20 -16.93
C LYS A 91 4.59 -15.25 -17.15
N GLU A 92 3.55 -15.72 -17.83
CA GLU A 92 2.32 -14.94 -18.06
C GLU A 92 1.63 -14.57 -16.76
N PHE A 93 1.56 -15.51 -15.80
CA PHE A 93 1.03 -15.21 -14.47
C PHE A 93 1.83 -14.10 -13.76
N MET A 94 3.16 -14.18 -13.80
CA MET A 94 4.03 -13.18 -13.17
C MET A 94 3.86 -11.80 -13.82
N ASP A 95 3.71 -11.74 -15.15
CA ASP A 95 3.52 -10.48 -15.88
C ASP A 95 2.17 -9.83 -15.51
N ILE A 96 1.09 -10.62 -15.52
CA ILE A 96 -0.25 -10.17 -15.10
C ILE A 96 -0.22 -9.68 -13.64
N ALA A 97 0.37 -10.48 -12.74
CA ALA A 97 0.48 -10.12 -11.33
C ALA A 97 1.31 -8.85 -11.12
N SER A 98 2.41 -8.68 -11.86
CA SER A 98 3.28 -7.50 -11.78
C SER A 98 2.54 -6.23 -12.20
N VAL A 99 1.82 -6.26 -13.33
CA VAL A 99 1.02 -5.11 -13.79
C VAL A 99 -0.06 -4.76 -12.77
N GLN A 100 -0.78 -5.75 -12.26
CA GLN A 100 -1.84 -5.54 -11.27
C GLN A 100 -1.28 -4.95 -9.96
N ASN A 101 -0.17 -5.51 -9.48
CA ASN A 101 0.48 -5.03 -8.26
C ASN A 101 0.96 -3.59 -8.44
N ASN A 102 1.53 -3.24 -9.59
CA ASN A 102 1.96 -1.87 -9.88
C ASN A 102 0.78 -0.89 -9.89
N LYS A 103 -0.31 -1.22 -10.61
CA LYS A 103 -1.53 -0.38 -10.64
C LYS A 103 -2.11 -0.20 -9.22
N THR A 104 -2.20 -1.28 -8.46
CA THR A 104 -2.76 -1.28 -7.10
C THR A 104 -1.88 -0.49 -6.13
N SER A 105 -0.55 -0.69 -6.15
CA SER A 105 0.40 0.05 -5.32
C SER A 105 0.37 1.55 -5.60
N LYS A 106 0.23 1.97 -6.87
CA LYS A 106 0.09 3.40 -7.23
C LYS A 106 -1.15 4.03 -6.60
N VAL A 107 -2.30 3.36 -6.71
CA VAL A 107 -3.56 3.83 -6.13
C VAL A 107 -3.47 3.93 -4.60
N ILE A 108 -2.88 2.92 -3.95
CA ILE A 108 -2.66 2.93 -2.49
C ILE A 108 -1.70 4.06 -2.07
N ALA A 109 -0.64 4.30 -2.83
CA ALA A 109 0.31 5.38 -2.54
C ALA A 109 -0.38 6.75 -2.60
N VAL A 110 -1.18 7.01 -3.65
CA VAL A 110 -1.96 8.24 -3.78
C VAL A 110 -2.97 8.40 -2.64
N TYR A 111 -3.62 7.30 -2.22
CA TYR A 111 -4.50 7.32 -1.06
C TYR A 111 -3.76 7.76 0.21
N PHE A 112 -2.60 7.17 0.51
CA PHE A 112 -1.82 7.55 1.70
C PHE A 112 -1.28 8.97 1.64
N GLU A 113 -0.88 9.45 0.46
CA GLU A 113 -0.44 10.82 0.25
C GLU A 113 -1.57 11.82 0.57
N LYS A 114 -2.75 11.62 -0.03
CA LYS A 114 -3.92 12.47 0.21
C LYS A 114 -4.36 12.42 1.67
N LEU A 115 -4.34 11.23 2.25
CA LEU A 115 -4.66 11.05 3.66
C LEU A 115 -3.67 11.82 4.53
N TYR A 116 -2.36 11.67 4.30
CA TYR A 116 -1.37 12.38 5.11
C TYR A 116 -1.49 13.91 4.97
N ALA A 117 -1.80 14.40 3.77
CA ALA A 117 -2.02 15.81 3.50
C ALA A 117 -3.25 16.39 4.21
N MET A 118 -4.26 15.58 4.52
CA MET A 118 -5.46 16.02 5.25
C MET A 118 -5.20 16.29 6.74
N LEU A 119 -4.11 15.76 7.28
CA LEU A 119 -3.78 15.84 8.69
C LEU A 119 -3.10 17.17 9.01
N SER A 120 -3.40 17.74 10.18
CA SER A 120 -2.65 18.86 10.73
C SER A 120 -1.21 18.44 11.03
N ARG A 121 -0.28 19.41 11.09
CA ARG A 121 1.14 19.13 11.44
C ARG A 121 1.29 18.37 12.76
N LYS A 122 0.45 18.67 13.75
CA LYS A 122 0.45 17.97 15.04
C LYS A 122 0.02 16.50 14.88
N GLN A 123 -1.08 16.26 14.17
CA GLN A 123 -1.55 14.90 13.88
C GLN A 123 -0.55 14.10 13.02
N GLN A 124 0.13 14.75 12.07
CA GLN A 124 1.19 14.14 11.28
C GLN A 124 2.36 13.67 12.17
N GLN A 125 2.80 14.50 13.11
CA GLN A 125 3.84 14.13 14.08
C GLN A 125 3.38 12.97 14.97
N GLU A 126 2.16 13.04 15.52
CA GLU A 126 1.59 11.95 16.33
C GLU A 126 1.50 10.63 15.56
N LEU A 127 1.18 10.70 14.26
CA LEU A 127 1.12 9.54 13.39
C LEU A 127 2.51 8.91 13.17
N ILE A 128 3.53 9.73 12.90
CA ILE A 128 4.92 9.28 12.76
C ILE A 128 5.39 8.59 14.05
N GLU A 129 5.19 9.22 15.21
CA GLU A 129 5.57 8.64 16.49
C GLU A 129 4.87 7.29 16.76
N LYS A 130 3.58 7.18 16.38
CA LYS A 130 2.84 5.91 16.51
C LYS A 130 3.48 4.82 15.64
N PHE A 131 3.88 5.13 14.40
CA PHE A 131 4.56 4.16 13.55
C PHE A 131 5.91 3.74 14.12
N GLU A 132 6.74 4.68 14.58
CA GLU A 132 8.00 4.34 15.24
C GLU A 132 7.80 3.43 16.46
N ARG A 133 6.75 3.67 17.25
CA ARG A 133 6.42 2.80 18.39
C ARG A 133 5.98 1.40 17.95
N ILE A 134 5.23 1.29 16.85
CA ILE A 134 4.81 -0.01 16.28
C ILE A 134 6.03 -0.77 15.77
N GLU A 135 6.93 -0.11 15.04
CA GLU A 135 8.16 -0.69 14.51
C GLU A 135 9.07 -1.19 15.63
N LYS A 136 9.32 -0.36 16.65
CA LYS A 136 10.10 -0.75 17.84
C LYS A 136 9.50 -1.98 18.54
N LYS A 137 8.16 -2.07 18.63
CA LYS A 137 7.49 -3.25 19.22
C LYS A 137 7.66 -4.51 18.38
N ARG A 138 7.68 -4.41 17.05
CA ARG A 138 7.89 -5.55 16.15
C ARG A 138 9.33 -6.04 16.19
N GLN A 139 10.30 -5.13 16.27
CA GLN A 139 11.72 -5.47 16.37
C GLN A 139 12.04 -6.21 17.68
N ARG A 140 11.45 -5.83 18.80
CA ARG A 140 11.65 -6.50 20.11
C ARG A 140 11.05 -7.92 20.20
N LYS A 141 10.17 -8.29 19.26
CA LYS A 141 9.52 -9.61 19.22
C LYS A 141 10.19 -10.59 18.24
N ARG A 142 11.17 -10.12 17.47
CA ARG A 142 12.02 -10.93 16.61
C ARG A 142 13.33 -11.17 17.32
#